data_AF-A0A9W4UZ79-F1
#
_entry.id   AF-A0A9W4UZ79-F1
#
_cell.length_a   1.000
_cell.length_b   1.000
_cell.length_c   1.000
_cell.angle_alpha   90.00
_cell.angle_beta   90.00
_cell.angle_gamma   90.00
#
_symmetry.space_group_name_H-M   'P 1'
#
loop_
_entity.id
_entity.type
_entity.pdbx_description
1 polymer ?
#
loop_
_entity_poly.entity_id
_entity_poly.type
_entity_poly.pdbx_seq_one_letter_code
_entity_poly.pdbx_strand_id
1 'polypeptide(L)'
;MVRVAIIDYGAGNIFSLKNSLGRAGAEVDVAPSPGAGHAGLLLPGVGSFDPAMSRLEGFAEAAGDVVTASSDYGVPVPAVVEQGAYFGTQFHPEKSGEAGQAMLRNFLGVCRR
;
A
#
# COMPACT_ATOMS: atom_id res chain seq x y z
N MET A 1 14.29 9.67 9.42
CA MET A 1 12.83 9.48 9.47
C MET A 1 12.35 9.42 8.03
N VAL A 2 11.53 8.44 7.65
CA VAL A 2 11.08 8.29 6.25
C VAL A 2 9.69 8.90 6.10
N ARG A 3 9.46 9.64 5.02
CA ARG A 3 8.16 10.26 4.75
C ARG A 3 7.45 9.45 3.67
N VAL A 4 6.25 8.95 3.96
CA VAL A 4 5.44 8.11 3.06
C VAL A 4 4.05 8.69 2.92
N ALA A 5 3.37 8.36 1.82
CA ALA A 5 1.98 8.75 1.60
C ALA A 5 1.04 7.54 1.61
N ILE A 6 -0.13 7.70 2.22
CA ILE A 6 -1.27 6.80 2.06
C ILE A 6 -2.21 7.43 1.04
N ILE A 7 -2.61 6.67 0.02
CA ILE A 7 -3.65 7.13 -0.91
C ILE A 7 -5.03 6.82 -0.37
N ASP A 8 -5.77 7.87 -0.07
CA ASP A 8 -7.19 7.80 0.27
C ASP A 8 -8.01 7.84 -1.01
N TYR A 9 -8.46 6.67 -1.46
CA TYR A 9 -9.38 6.51 -2.57
C TYR A 9 -10.81 6.18 -2.10
N GLY A 10 -11.11 6.43 -0.81
CA GLY A 10 -12.40 6.18 -0.17
C GLY A 10 -12.58 4.77 0.41
N ALA A 11 -11.51 3.99 0.52
CA ALA A 11 -11.57 2.66 1.14
C ALA A 11 -10.39 2.43 2.11
N GLY A 12 -10.57 1.44 2.98
CA GLY A 12 -9.57 1.09 3.99
C GLY A 12 -9.71 1.87 5.29
N ASN A 13 -8.91 1.49 6.30
CA ASN A 13 -8.85 2.20 7.58
C ASN A 13 -7.58 3.05 7.67
N ILE A 14 -7.64 4.22 7.05
CA ILE A 14 -6.50 5.15 6.92
C ILE A 14 -5.99 5.61 8.29
N PHE A 15 -6.89 5.85 9.24
CA PHE A 15 -6.50 6.28 10.59
C PHE A 15 -5.63 5.24 11.29
N SER A 16 -6.07 3.97 11.30
CA SER A 16 -5.30 2.89 11.92
C SER A 16 -3.98 2.61 11.18
N LEU A 17 -3.98 2.72 9.85
CA LEU A 17 -2.77 2.53 9.05
C LEU A 17 -1.75 3.65 9.29
N LYS A 18 -2.20 4.91 9.30
CA LYS A 18 -1.39 6.09 9.64
C LYS A 18 -0.74 5.93 11.01
N ASN A 19 -1.51 5.52 12.02
CA ASN A 19 -0.97 5.28 13.36
C ASN A 19 0.05 4.14 13.38
N SER A 20 -0.20 3.05 12.65
CA SER A 20 0.70 1.90 12.61
C SER A 20 2.04 2.24 11.94
N LEU A 21 2.00 2.97 10.82
CA LEU A 21 3.19 3.50 10.15
C LEU A 21 3.93 4.53 11.01
N GLY A 22 3.20 5.42 11.70
CA GLY A 22 3.77 6.38 12.66
C GLY A 22 4.50 5.69 13.81
N ARG A 23 3.90 4.64 14.40
CA ARG A 23 4.54 3.81 15.43
C ARG A 23 5.78 3.07 14.92
N ALA A 24 5.84 2.78 13.62
CA ALA A 24 7.00 2.18 12.97
C ALA A 24 8.08 3.22 12.58
N GLY A 25 7.88 4.51 12.88
CA GLY A 25 8.86 5.59 12.70
C GLY A 25 8.81 6.31 11.36
N ALA A 26 7.64 6.32 10.70
CA ALA A 26 7.41 7.08 9.48
C ALA A 26 6.65 8.39 9.76
N GLU A 27 6.95 9.40 8.98
CA GLU A 27 6.06 10.54 8.79
C GLU A 27 5.07 10.19 7.68
N VAL A 28 3.77 10.37 7.94
CA VAL A 28 2.72 9.84 7.07
C VAL A 28 1.77 10.94 6.65
N ASP A 29 1.77 11.20 5.35
CA ASP A 29 0.82 12.08 4.70
C ASP A 29 -0.35 11.25 4.12
N VAL A 30 -1.53 11.85 4.05
CA VAL A 30 -2.70 11.27 3.39
C VAL A 30 -3.02 12.14 2.20
N ALA A 31 -3.11 11.54 1.01
CA ALA A 31 -3.37 12.25 -0.23
C ALA A 31 -4.45 11.53 -1.05
N PRO A 32 -5.28 12.27 -1.82
CA PRO A 32 -6.28 11.66 -2.70
C PRO A 32 -5.66 11.04 -3.97
N SER A 33 -4.43 11.44 -4.30
CA SER A 33 -3.68 10.94 -5.45
C SER A 33 -2.18 11.01 -5.17
N PRO A 34 -1.37 10.24 -5.91
CA PRO A 34 0.08 10.29 -5.75
C PRO A 34 0.67 11.63 -6.17
N GLY A 35 1.73 12.03 -5.47
CA GLY A 35 2.43 13.30 -5.68
C GLY A 35 3.93 13.15 -5.45
N ALA A 36 4.67 14.19 -5.81
CA ALA A 36 6.11 14.27 -5.57
C ALA A 36 6.42 14.53 -4.08
N GLY A 37 7.49 13.93 -3.56
CA GLY A 37 8.04 14.25 -2.22
C GLY A 37 7.90 13.15 -1.16
N HIS A 38 7.31 12.00 -1.50
CA HIS A 38 7.25 10.82 -0.62
C HIS A 38 8.25 9.76 -1.06
N ALA A 39 8.90 9.12 -0.10
CA ALA A 39 9.84 8.03 -0.34
C ALA A 39 9.13 6.70 -0.66
N GLY A 40 7.81 6.64 -0.53
CA GLY A 40 6.98 5.53 -0.96
C GLY A 40 5.50 5.75 -0.69
N LEU A 41 4.68 4.93 -1.33
CA LEU A 41 3.23 5.03 -1.33
C LEU A 41 2.61 3.72 -0.87
N LEU A 42 1.58 3.80 -0.02
CA LEU A 42 0.83 2.63 0.42
C LEU A 42 -0.68 2.81 0.12
N LEU A 43 -1.26 1.85 -0.60
CA LEU A 43 -2.70 1.79 -0.84
C LEU A 43 -3.36 0.86 0.21
N PRO A 44 -4.25 1.39 1.06
CA PRO A 44 -4.90 0.60 2.11
C PRO A 44 -5.90 -0.41 1.53
N GLY A 45 -6.12 -1.51 2.26
CA GLY A 45 -6.99 -2.64 1.92
C GLY A 45 -8.12 -2.35 0.94
N VAL A 46 -8.04 -2.97 -0.24
CA VAL A 46 -9.00 -2.79 -1.33
C VAL A 46 -10.27 -3.58 -1.05
N GLY A 47 -11.33 -2.87 -0.62
CA GLY A 47 -12.63 -3.50 -0.36
C GLY A 47 -13.25 -4.08 -1.62
N SER A 48 -13.18 -3.34 -2.73
CA SER A 48 -13.51 -3.83 -4.07
C SER A 48 -12.26 -3.75 -4.94
N PHE A 49 -11.90 -4.88 -5.54
CA PHE A 49 -10.69 -5.03 -6.34
C PHE A 49 -10.74 -4.17 -7.60
N ASP A 50 -11.85 -4.20 -8.33
CA ASP A 50 -11.96 -3.53 -9.64
C ASP A 50 -11.75 -2.01 -9.57
N PRO A 51 -12.36 -1.25 -8.63
CA PRO A 51 -12.13 0.19 -8.55
C PRO A 51 -10.72 0.56 -8.08
N ALA A 52 -10.12 -0.29 -7.24
CA ALA A 52 -8.75 -0.08 -6.80
C ALA A 52 -7.77 -0.38 -7.93
N MET A 53 -8.00 -1.48 -8.66
CA MET A 53 -7.22 -1.85 -9.83
C MET A 53 -7.37 -0.86 -10.96
N SER A 54 -8.55 -0.35 -11.30
CA SER A 54 -8.69 0.69 -12.34
C SER A 54 -7.98 2.01 -11.98
N ARG A 55 -7.85 2.33 -10.69
CA ARG A 55 -7.03 3.47 -10.23
C ARG A 55 -5.54 3.14 -10.22
N LEU A 56 -5.21 1.88 -9.96
CA LEU A 56 -3.87 1.33 -10.10
C LEU A 56 -3.48 1.07 -11.56
N GLU A 57 -4.42 0.96 -12.50
CA GLU A 57 -4.16 0.76 -13.92
C GLU A 57 -3.53 2.03 -14.51
N GLY A 58 -4.00 3.22 -14.10
CA GLY A 58 -3.28 4.48 -14.38
C GLY A 58 -1.88 4.55 -13.76
N PHE A 59 -1.60 3.69 -12.77
CA PHE A 59 -0.25 3.47 -12.21
C PHE A 59 0.53 2.41 -13.01
N ALA A 60 -0.11 1.29 -13.33
CA ALA A 60 0.46 0.12 -13.99
C ALA A 60 0.79 0.37 -15.47
N GLU A 61 0.00 1.22 -16.14
CA GLU A 61 0.24 1.70 -17.51
C GLU A 61 1.58 2.46 -17.61
N ALA A 62 2.08 3.00 -16.50
CA ALA A 62 3.42 3.59 -16.39
C ALA A 62 4.50 2.60 -15.90
N ALA A 63 4.18 1.33 -15.62
CA ALA A 63 4.95 0.46 -14.72
C ALA A 63 5.35 -0.94 -15.19
N GLY A 64 4.55 -1.61 -16.03
CA GLY A 64 4.74 -3.05 -16.36
C GLY A 64 4.01 -4.01 -15.41
N ASP A 65 4.52 -5.26 -15.25
CA ASP A 65 3.92 -6.27 -14.37
C ASP A 65 4.19 -5.95 -12.90
N VAL A 66 3.16 -5.43 -12.23
CA VAL A 66 3.24 -4.92 -10.85
C VAL A 66 2.75 -5.93 -9.81
N VAL A 67 2.24 -7.10 -10.20
CA VAL A 67 1.71 -8.08 -9.24
C VAL A 67 2.85 -8.89 -8.63
N THR A 68 3.14 -8.68 -7.35
CA THR A 68 4.22 -9.39 -6.65
C THR A 68 3.73 -10.51 -5.74
N ALA A 69 2.45 -10.51 -5.39
CA ALA A 69 1.82 -11.63 -4.70
C ALA A 69 0.35 -11.80 -5.09
N SER A 70 -0.13 -13.04 -5.08
CA SER A 70 -1.53 -13.41 -5.30
C SER A 70 -2.06 -14.28 -4.16
N SER A 71 -3.38 -14.27 -3.97
CA SER A 71 -4.11 -15.17 -3.10
C SER A 71 -5.02 -16.08 -3.93
N ASP A 72 -5.38 -17.24 -3.39
CA ASP A 72 -6.32 -18.17 -4.01
C ASP A 72 -7.67 -18.11 -3.27
N TYR A 73 -8.71 -17.71 -3.99
CA TYR A 73 -10.10 -17.73 -3.52
C TYR A 73 -10.99 -18.55 -4.48
N GLY A 74 -10.47 -19.66 -5.02
CA GLY A 74 -11.07 -20.43 -6.11
C GLY A 74 -10.71 -19.89 -7.50
N VAL A 75 -10.17 -18.66 -7.54
CA VAL A 75 -9.43 -18.07 -8.65
C VAL A 75 -8.23 -17.30 -8.09
N PRO A 76 -7.11 -17.20 -8.82
CA PRO A 76 -5.99 -16.38 -8.42
C PRO A 76 -6.38 -14.90 -8.46
N VAL A 77 -6.24 -14.22 -7.32
CA VAL A 77 -6.48 -12.78 -7.18
C VAL A 77 -5.19 -12.08 -6.76
N PRO A 78 -4.82 -10.94 -7.36
CA PRO A 78 -3.68 -10.15 -6.90
C PRO A 78 -3.87 -9.66 -5.47
N ALA A 79 -2.92 -10.00 -4.61
CA ALA A 79 -2.92 -9.69 -3.18
C ALA A 79 -2.01 -8.50 -2.85
N VAL A 80 -0.89 -8.39 -3.57
CA VAL A 80 0.08 -7.31 -3.44
C VAL A 80 0.50 -6.84 -4.83
N VAL A 81 0.51 -5.52 -5.00
CA VAL A 81 1.15 -4.86 -6.13
C VAL A 81 2.33 -4.03 -5.64
N GLU A 82 3.42 -4.05 -6.39
CA GLU A 82 4.63 -3.28 -6.11
C GLU A 82 5.21 -2.74 -7.42
N GLN A 83 5.63 -1.47 -7.36
CA GLN A 83 6.45 -0.86 -8.39
C GLN A 83 7.41 0.12 -7.73
N GLY A 84 8.69 -0.22 -7.64
CA GLY A 84 9.68 0.64 -6.98
C GLY A 84 9.29 0.95 -5.53
N ALA A 85 8.92 2.20 -5.25
CA ALA A 85 8.49 2.62 -3.92
C ALA A 85 6.96 2.62 -3.71
N TYR A 86 6.19 2.18 -4.70
CA TYR A 86 4.74 2.13 -4.67
C TYR A 86 4.28 0.72 -4.28
N PHE A 87 3.44 0.62 -3.25
CA PHE A 87 2.92 -0.64 -2.73
C PHE A 87 1.41 -0.56 -2.54
N GLY A 88 0.70 -1.61 -2.94
CA GLY A 88 -0.73 -1.76 -2.67
C GLY A 88 -1.02 -3.16 -2.15
N THR A 89 -1.90 -3.25 -1.15
CA THR A 89 -2.29 -4.54 -0.56
C THR A 89 -3.79 -4.69 -0.52
N GLN A 90 -4.29 -5.89 -0.79
CA GLN A 90 -5.71 -6.20 -0.64
C GLN A 90 -6.14 -6.41 0.81
N PHE A 91 -5.24 -6.95 1.64
CA PHE A 91 -5.49 -7.10 3.07
C PHE A 91 -5.20 -5.82 3.85
N HIS A 92 -5.63 -5.82 5.11
CA HIS A 92 -5.42 -4.76 6.07
C HIS A 92 -4.19 -5.05 6.94
N PRO A 93 -2.96 -4.63 6.56
CA PRO A 93 -1.77 -4.90 7.34
C PRO A 93 -1.86 -4.37 8.78
N GLU A 94 -2.66 -3.33 9.02
CA GLU A 94 -2.93 -2.79 10.36
C GLU A 94 -3.79 -3.72 11.24
N LYS A 95 -4.49 -4.69 10.64
CA LYS A 95 -5.34 -5.68 11.33
C LYS A 95 -4.73 -7.08 11.37
N SER A 96 -3.63 -7.32 10.66
CA SER A 96 -3.00 -8.66 10.52
C SER A 96 -1.98 -9.02 11.61
N GLY A 97 -2.09 -8.42 12.80
CA GLY A 97 -1.24 -8.76 13.96
C GLY A 97 0.27 -8.60 13.70
N GLU A 98 1.07 -9.56 14.15
CA GLU A 98 2.55 -9.52 14.01
C GLU A 98 3.00 -9.55 12.54
N ALA A 99 2.33 -10.33 11.69
CA ALA A 99 2.63 -10.41 10.26
C ALA A 99 2.45 -9.04 9.61
N GLY A 100 1.31 -8.38 9.87
CA GLY A 100 1.04 -7.04 9.37
C GLY A 100 2.06 -6.00 9.82
N GLN A 101 2.49 -6.05 11.09
CA GLN A 101 3.56 -5.17 11.57
C GLN A 101 4.91 -5.43 10.88
N ALA A 102 5.26 -6.69 10.64
CA ALA A 102 6.48 -7.05 9.92
C ALA A 102 6.46 -6.48 8.50
N MET A 103 5.31 -6.56 7.82
CA MET A 103 5.13 -5.99 6.48
C MET A 103 5.32 -4.46 6.47
N LEU A 104 4.70 -3.74 7.41
CA LEU A 104 4.86 -2.28 7.50
C LEU A 104 6.32 -1.89 7.75
N ARG A 105 7.04 -2.62 8.62
CA ARG A 105 8.48 -2.37 8.85
C ARG A 105 9.32 -2.62 7.60
N ASN A 106 9.03 -3.69 6.87
CA ASN A 106 9.74 -4.01 5.63
C ASN A 106 9.51 -2.96 4.56
N PHE A 107 8.26 -2.51 4.37
CA PHE A 107 7.92 -1.39 3.50
C PHE A 107 8.73 -0.14 3.85
N LEU A 108 8.77 0.25 5.13
CA LEU A 108 9.59 1.39 5.56
C LEU A 108 11.08 1.16 5.34
N GLY A 109 11.56 -0.10 5.40
CA GLY A 109 12.92 -0.47 5.06
C GLY A 109 13.24 -0.25 3.58
N VAL A 110 12.30 -0.56 2.69
CA VAL A 110 12.42 -0.29 1.24
C VAL A 110 12.44 1.22 0.99
N CYS A 111 11.52 1.97 1.58
CA CYS A 111 11.43 3.43 1.41
C CYS A 111 12.61 4.22 2.00
N ARG A 112 13.51 3.58 2.75
CA ARG A 112 14.72 4.21 3.31
C ARG A 112 15.95 4.07 2.40
N ARG A 113 15.88 3.22 1.37
CA ARG A 113 17.00 2.94 0.46
C ARG A 113 17.19 4.05 -0.56
#